data_AF-A0A4Z2J2J7-F1
#
_entry.id   AF-A0A4Z2J2J7-F1
#
_cell.length_a   1.000
_cell.length_b   1.000
_cell.length_c   1.000
_cell.angle_alpha   90.00
_cell.angle_beta   90.00
_cell.angle_gamma   90.00
#
_symmetry.space_group_name_H-M   'P 1'
#
loop_
_entity.id
_entity.type
_entity.pdbx_description
1 polymer ?
#
loop_
_entity_poly.entity_id
_entity_poly.type
_entity_poly.pdbx_seq_one_letter_code
_entity_poly.pdbx_strand_id
1 'polypeptide(L)'
;METNKNKLLRINDMLVDIGTEEGNSWLGHIYNLQGFIQYKLGSTEDAQSFFNKAAEAFRQMRKADDGTWLVVNYGNLAWLHHHLGDQAESEAYLSKVDVLMKKYPSPSQDELRAETYAEKAWTLMKFSTDRELVADYFQRATKMQPEMVEWNTSYVLGLVSAFKHSDDGPAADIFEKMRVAQEQDPENFYLAACYLEQRGKKREDVKDEARELAVKVLRNPVSSYNGIKAILRVYRNYVSLDEAIALSEEALELHPDERYLKRCAALCLKWKIVFFWDSHKKQSTIDRAVRLHKEVISLYPHSSLVKKIDLANIHAKSNNGMDKADLMYQDLLILDLEPAEKQVLYNQYAKYLKFDRNDCNQSVRYHMKAAVIPVQSFYRANSIDLLEKIKNKHWNRMGSDIEEFLENLQEP
;
A
#
# COMPACT_ATOMS: atom_id res chain seq x y z
N MET A 1 6.74 -11.52 -17.34
CA MET A 1 5.58 -10.76 -16.82
C MET A 1 5.21 -9.73 -17.86
N GLU A 2 4.10 -9.94 -18.56
CA GLU A 2 3.47 -8.91 -19.37
C GLU A 2 2.76 -7.97 -18.41
N THR A 3 3.48 -6.95 -17.93
CA THR A 3 2.98 -6.09 -16.86
C THR A 3 2.13 -4.98 -17.46
N ASN A 4 0.84 -4.96 -17.11
CA ASN A 4 -0.09 -3.90 -17.50
C ASN A 4 0.50 -2.50 -17.17
N LYS A 5 0.58 -1.62 -18.18
CA LYS A 5 1.11 -0.25 -18.07
C LYS A 5 0.48 0.54 -16.92
N ASN A 6 -0.83 0.40 -16.70
CA ASN A 6 -1.54 1.07 -15.60
C ASN A 6 -1.10 0.55 -14.23
N LYS A 7 -0.72 -0.72 -14.12
CA LYS A 7 -0.15 -1.29 -12.88
C LYS A 7 1.24 -0.72 -12.60
N LEU A 8 2.09 -0.59 -13.63
CA LEU A 8 3.42 0.02 -13.51
C LEU A 8 3.34 1.48 -13.05
N LEU A 9 2.46 2.27 -13.66
CA LEU A 9 2.27 3.68 -13.30
C LEU A 9 1.79 3.84 -11.85
N ARG A 10 0.87 2.98 -11.39
CA ARG A 10 0.41 2.97 -9.99
C ARG A 10 1.54 2.63 -9.02
N ILE A 11 2.38 1.67 -9.37
CA ILE A 11 3.53 1.32 -8.53
C ILE A 11 4.54 2.46 -8.53
N ASN A 12 4.78 3.13 -9.67
CA ASN A 12 5.65 4.30 -9.73
C ASN A 12 5.19 5.41 -8.77
N ASP A 13 3.89 5.73 -8.77
CA ASP A 13 3.32 6.67 -7.79
C ASP A 13 3.63 6.23 -6.35
N MET A 14 3.44 4.96 -6.02
CA MET A 14 3.73 4.46 -4.66
C MET A 14 5.21 4.53 -4.29
N LEU A 15 6.14 4.32 -5.23
CA LEU A 15 7.57 4.35 -4.96
C LEU A 15 8.07 5.76 -4.66
N VAL A 16 7.54 6.77 -5.35
CA VAL A 16 7.88 8.17 -5.07
C VAL A 16 7.43 8.57 -3.64
N ASP A 17 6.34 7.99 -3.12
CA ASP A 17 5.90 8.25 -1.74
C ASP A 17 6.80 7.59 -0.68
N ILE A 18 7.71 6.67 -1.02
CA ILE A 18 8.58 6.01 -0.04
C ILE A 18 9.64 6.98 0.51
N GLY A 19 9.96 8.02 -0.25
CA GLY A 19 11.05 8.94 0.05
C GLY A 19 12.40 8.32 -0.30
N THR A 20 13.32 9.16 -0.76
CA THR A 20 14.67 8.77 -1.19
C THR A 20 15.76 9.29 -0.26
N GLU A 21 15.39 9.56 0.98
CA GLU A 21 16.26 10.22 1.95
C GLU A 21 17.30 9.27 2.55
N GLU A 22 18.41 9.87 3.00
CA GLU A 22 19.50 9.16 3.65
C GLU A 22 18.98 8.40 4.89
N GLY A 23 19.34 7.11 5.00
CA GLY A 23 18.91 6.23 6.08
C GLY A 23 17.81 5.21 5.72
N ASN A 24 17.22 5.28 4.53
CA ASN A 24 16.30 4.24 4.06
C ASN A 24 17.07 2.96 3.66
N SER A 25 16.92 1.88 4.45
CA SER A 25 17.58 0.58 4.24
C SER A 25 17.20 -0.13 2.93
N TRP A 26 16.16 0.35 2.25
CA TRP A 26 15.72 -0.18 0.95
C TRP A 26 16.06 0.74 -0.23
N LEU A 27 16.80 1.83 -0.04
CA LEU A 27 17.00 2.87 -1.05
C LEU A 27 17.55 2.34 -2.39
N GLY A 28 18.59 1.52 -2.36
CA GLY A 28 19.13 0.89 -3.58
C GLY A 28 18.11 0.02 -4.32
N HIS A 29 17.31 -0.75 -3.58
CA HIS A 29 16.25 -1.61 -4.13
C HIS A 29 15.09 -0.81 -4.71
N ILE A 30 14.73 0.33 -4.08
CA ILE A 30 13.72 1.26 -4.59
C ILE A 30 14.15 1.81 -5.94
N TYR A 31 15.40 2.27 -6.04
CA TYR A 31 15.95 2.79 -7.28
C TYR A 31 16.07 1.70 -8.36
N ASN A 32 16.48 0.48 -8.02
CA ASN A 32 16.46 -0.64 -8.96
C ASN A 32 15.05 -0.86 -9.52
N LEU A 33 14.02 -0.86 -8.67
CA LEU A 33 12.66 -1.06 -9.14
C LEU A 33 12.14 0.13 -9.95
N GLN A 34 12.46 1.37 -9.57
CA GLN A 34 12.14 2.54 -10.38
C GLN A 34 12.79 2.44 -11.76
N GLY A 35 14.07 2.06 -11.84
CA GLY A 35 14.76 1.87 -13.12
C GLY A 35 14.09 0.81 -14.00
N PHE A 36 13.71 -0.33 -13.41
CA PHE A 36 12.95 -1.37 -14.12
C PHE A 36 11.60 -0.87 -14.62
N ILE A 37 10.85 -0.11 -13.80
CA ILE A 37 9.55 0.44 -14.19
C ILE A 37 9.71 1.44 -15.34
N GLN A 38 10.67 2.36 -15.26
CA GLN A 38 10.92 3.33 -16.33
C GLN A 38 11.32 2.65 -17.63
N TYR A 39 12.18 1.63 -17.56
CA TYR A 39 12.52 0.80 -18.70
C TYR A 39 11.27 0.17 -19.34
N LYS A 40 10.38 -0.43 -18.53
CA LYS A 40 9.13 -1.02 -19.03
C LYS A 40 8.11 0.01 -19.54
N LEU A 41 8.21 1.26 -19.11
CA LEU A 41 7.42 2.38 -19.62
C LEU A 41 8.03 3.03 -20.88
N GLY A 42 9.23 2.60 -21.29
CA GLY A 42 9.93 3.07 -22.49
C GLY A 42 10.89 4.24 -22.25
N SER A 43 11.11 4.67 -21.00
CA SER A 43 12.09 5.72 -20.68
C SER A 43 13.44 5.10 -20.30
N THR A 44 14.31 4.90 -21.29
CA THR A 44 15.61 4.24 -21.10
C THR A 44 16.63 5.12 -20.38
N GLU A 45 16.58 6.44 -20.60
CA GLU A 45 17.44 7.42 -19.91
C GLU A 45 17.13 7.46 -18.41
N ASP A 46 15.86 7.54 -18.04
CA ASP A 46 15.44 7.49 -16.63
C ASP A 46 15.79 6.14 -16.01
N ALA A 47 15.61 5.04 -16.75
CA ALA A 47 15.99 3.72 -16.29
C ALA A 47 17.47 3.64 -15.90
N GLN A 48 18.35 4.12 -16.79
CA GLN A 48 19.79 4.16 -16.54
C GLN A 48 20.14 5.07 -15.35
N SER A 49 19.52 6.25 -15.28
CA SER A 49 19.71 7.19 -14.18
C SER A 49 19.35 6.56 -12.83
N PHE A 50 18.22 5.86 -12.74
CA PHE A 50 17.81 5.17 -11.52
C PHE A 50 18.72 3.98 -11.19
N PHE A 51 19.16 3.20 -12.16
CA PHE A 51 20.12 2.12 -11.88
C PHE A 51 21.47 2.65 -11.38
N ASN A 52 21.92 3.81 -11.86
CA ASN A 52 23.14 4.44 -11.33
C ASN A 52 22.94 4.94 -9.90
N LYS A 53 21.80 5.58 -9.60
CA LYS A 53 21.42 5.98 -8.23
C LYS A 53 21.32 4.77 -7.29
N ALA A 54 20.82 3.64 -7.77
CA ALA A 54 20.77 2.40 -6.99
C ALA A 54 22.17 1.93 -6.59
N ALA A 55 23.11 1.88 -7.55
CA ALA A 55 24.49 1.50 -7.30
C ALA A 55 25.17 2.44 -6.28
N GLU A 56 24.95 3.75 -6.41
CA GLU A 56 25.47 4.75 -5.48
C GLU A 56 24.89 4.57 -4.07
N ALA A 57 23.56 4.44 -3.95
CA ALA A 57 22.89 4.23 -2.67
C ALA A 57 23.42 2.97 -1.97
N PHE A 58 23.61 1.87 -2.71
CA PHE A 58 24.20 0.65 -2.15
C PHE A 58 25.63 0.87 -1.61
N ARG A 59 26.48 1.58 -2.37
CA ARG A 59 27.86 1.86 -1.94
C ARG A 59 27.90 2.73 -0.69
N GLN A 60 27.07 3.78 -0.64
CA GLN A 60 26.96 4.67 0.52
C GLN A 60 26.48 3.91 1.77
N MET A 61 25.43 3.10 1.64
CA MET A 61 24.88 2.33 2.75
C MET A 61 25.85 1.27 3.28
N ARG A 62 26.53 0.55 2.38
CA ARG A 62 27.43 -0.56 2.76
C ARG A 62 28.85 -0.10 3.04
N LYS A 63 29.18 1.16 2.73
CA LYS A 63 30.52 1.75 2.85
C LYS A 63 31.60 0.88 2.17
N ALA A 64 31.24 0.34 1.01
CA ALA A 64 32.07 -0.57 0.23
C ALA A 64 31.76 -0.40 -1.27
N ASP A 65 32.80 -0.49 -2.11
CA ASP A 65 32.71 -0.26 -3.55
C ASP A 65 32.06 -1.43 -4.32
N ASP A 66 32.20 -2.65 -3.78
CA ASP A 66 31.68 -3.88 -4.34
C ASP A 66 31.04 -4.79 -3.28
N GLY A 67 30.18 -5.69 -3.74
CA GLY A 67 29.48 -6.65 -2.89
C GLY A 67 28.33 -7.35 -3.59
N THR A 68 27.86 -8.44 -2.99
CA THR A 68 26.76 -9.29 -3.49
C THR A 68 25.44 -8.53 -3.68
N TRP A 69 25.23 -7.44 -2.95
CA TRP A 69 24.07 -6.55 -3.09
C TRP A 69 24.01 -5.79 -4.43
N LEU A 70 25.10 -5.71 -5.20
CA LEU A 70 25.11 -5.09 -6.52
C LEU A 70 24.70 -6.04 -7.66
N VAL A 71 24.54 -7.33 -7.38
CA VAL A 71 24.28 -8.35 -8.41
C VAL A 71 23.02 -8.06 -9.21
N VAL A 72 21.92 -7.72 -8.53
CA VAL A 72 20.65 -7.40 -9.20
C VAL A 72 20.77 -6.11 -10.01
N ASN A 73 21.48 -5.11 -9.47
CA ASN A 73 21.72 -3.85 -10.16
C ASN A 73 22.53 -4.04 -11.45
N TYR A 74 23.66 -4.74 -11.39
CA TYR A 74 24.47 -5.04 -12.58
C TYR A 74 23.73 -5.92 -13.58
N GLY A 75 22.92 -6.88 -13.11
CA GLY A 75 22.04 -7.66 -13.97
C GLY A 75 21.01 -6.79 -14.71
N ASN A 76 20.41 -5.82 -14.03
CA ASN A 76 19.49 -4.86 -14.65
C ASN A 76 20.18 -3.98 -15.70
N LEU A 77 21.39 -3.48 -15.41
CA LEU A 77 22.18 -2.69 -16.36
C LEU A 77 22.60 -3.53 -17.57
N ALA A 78 23.07 -4.76 -17.36
CA ALA A 78 23.38 -5.68 -18.45
C ALA A 78 22.16 -5.90 -19.38
N TRP A 79 20.98 -6.12 -18.79
CA TRP A 79 19.74 -6.25 -19.54
C TRP A 79 19.34 -4.97 -20.28
N LEU A 80 19.50 -3.80 -19.65
CA LEU A 80 19.19 -2.51 -20.28
C LEU A 80 20.04 -2.31 -21.54
N HIS A 81 21.37 -2.45 -21.41
CA HIS A 81 22.30 -2.29 -22.53
C HIS A 81 22.07 -3.33 -23.63
N HIS A 82 21.76 -4.59 -23.27
CA HIS A 82 21.38 -5.61 -24.25
C HIS A 82 20.19 -5.18 -25.12
N HIS A 83 19.13 -4.65 -24.50
CA HIS A 83 17.94 -4.19 -25.25
C HIS A 83 18.18 -2.91 -26.05
N LEU A 84 19.17 -2.09 -25.66
CA LEU A 84 19.62 -0.93 -26.44
C LEU A 84 20.52 -1.32 -27.63
N GLY A 85 20.91 -2.59 -27.75
CA GLY A 85 21.85 -3.07 -28.77
C GLY A 85 23.32 -2.80 -28.46
N ASP A 86 23.63 -2.34 -27.24
CA ASP A 86 24.99 -2.09 -26.76
C ASP A 86 25.55 -3.37 -26.12
N GLN A 87 26.02 -4.27 -26.98
CA GLN A 87 26.55 -5.57 -26.57
C GLN A 87 27.81 -5.43 -25.70
N ALA A 88 28.66 -4.45 -25.99
CA ALA A 88 29.92 -4.24 -25.26
C ALA A 88 29.66 -3.87 -23.80
N GLU A 89 28.77 -2.91 -23.53
CA GLU A 89 28.42 -2.56 -22.16
C GLU A 89 27.64 -3.67 -21.46
N SER A 90 26.76 -4.38 -22.19
CA SER A 90 26.05 -5.54 -21.63
C SER A 90 27.03 -6.61 -21.11
N GLU A 91 28.02 -6.98 -21.92
CA GLU A 91 29.07 -7.94 -21.55
C GLU A 91 29.97 -7.41 -20.42
N ALA A 92 30.24 -6.11 -20.39
CA ALA A 92 31.01 -5.49 -19.30
C ALA A 92 30.28 -5.62 -17.95
N TYR A 93 28.97 -5.41 -17.90
CA TYR A 93 28.18 -5.61 -16.67
C TYR A 93 28.02 -7.09 -16.30
N LEU A 94 27.85 -8.00 -17.26
CA LEU A 94 27.86 -9.44 -17.00
C LEU A 94 29.19 -9.88 -16.39
N SER A 95 30.32 -9.37 -16.91
CA SER A 95 31.64 -9.64 -16.35
C SER A 95 31.76 -9.18 -14.88
N LYS A 96 31.16 -8.04 -14.53
CA LYS A 96 31.10 -7.57 -13.12
C LYS A 96 30.30 -8.52 -12.24
N VAL A 97 29.17 -9.05 -12.74
CA VAL A 97 28.40 -10.08 -12.02
C VAL A 97 29.25 -11.33 -11.80
N ASP A 98 29.94 -11.82 -12.84
CA ASP A 98 30.80 -13.02 -12.74
C ASP A 98 31.93 -12.84 -11.72
N VAL A 99 32.56 -11.66 -11.69
CA VAL A 99 33.58 -11.33 -10.70
C VAL A 99 33.02 -11.41 -9.27
N LEU A 100 31.83 -10.84 -9.03
CA LEU A 100 31.17 -10.93 -7.73
C LEU A 100 30.80 -12.38 -7.36
N MET A 101 30.30 -13.16 -8.32
CA MET A 101 29.93 -14.55 -8.11
C MET A 101 31.14 -15.42 -7.72
N LYS A 102 32.30 -15.17 -8.33
CA LYS A 102 33.56 -15.87 -8.01
C LYS A 102 34.15 -15.41 -6.68
N LYS A 103 34.10 -14.11 -6.38
CA LYS A 103 34.64 -13.52 -5.14
C LYS A 103 33.86 -14.00 -3.90
N TYR A 104 32.55 -14.18 -4.05
CA TYR A 104 31.66 -14.62 -2.99
C TYR A 104 30.94 -15.90 -3.43
N PRO A 105 31.54 -17.10 -3.42
CA PRO A 105 30.86 -18.30 -3.92
C PRO A 105 29.60 -18.63 -3.10
N SER A 106 28.54 -19.09 -3.76
CA SER A 106 27.33 -19.57 -3.08
C SER A 106 27.59 -20.94 -2.41
N PRO A 107 27.01 -21.23 -1.23
CA PRO A 107 27.10 -22.55 -0.61
C PRO A 107 26.47 -23.67 -1.47
N SER A 108 25.48 -23.34 -2.30
CA SER A 108 24.82 -24.27 -3.21
C SER A 108 24.56 -23.60 -4.57
N GLN A 109 24.63 -24.37 -5.66
CA GLN A 109 24.35 -23.84 -7.01
C GLN A 109 22.85 -23.59 -7.26
N ASP A 110 21.98 -24.26 -6.50
CA ASP A 110 20.53 -24.20 -6.69
C ASP A 110 19.85 -23.11 -5.83
N GLU A 111 20.54 -22.52 -4.85
CA GLU A 111 19.98 -21.43 -4.03
C GLU A 111 20.41 -20.05 -4.49
N LEU A 112 19.46 -19.12 -4.46
CA LEU A 112 19.75 -17.69 -4.61
C LEU A 112 20.51 -17.18 -3.37
N ARG A 113 21.20 -16.06 -3.55
CA ARG A 113 21.85 -15.33 -2.45
C ARG A 113 20.82 -14.65 -1.55
N ALA A 114 21.19 -14.41 -0.30
CA ALA A 114 20.31 -13.77 0.68
C ALA A 114 19.78 -12.41 0.19
N GLU A 115 20.65 -11.58 -0.39
CA GLU A 115 20.30 -10.26 -0.94
C GLU A 115 19.34 -10.38 -2.13
N THR A 116 19.53 -11.39 -2.98
CA THR A 116 18.65 -11.66 -4.12
C THR A 116 17.28 -12.13 -3.65
N TYR A 117 17.22 -12.98 -2.62
CA TYR A 117 15.95 -13.36 -1.99
C TYR A 117 15.23 -12.15 -1.39
N ALA A 118 15.95 -11.30 -0.65
CA ALA A 118 15.40 -10.09 -0.04
C ALA A 118 14.85 -9.11 -1.09
N GLU A 119 15.62 -8.79 -2.15
CA GLU A 119 15.18 -7.88 -3.21
C GLU A 119 14.00 -8.46 -4.00
N LYS A 120 14.01 -9.77 -4.27
CA LYS A 120 12.90 -10.46 -4.92
C LYS A 120 11.64 -10.40 -4.07
N ALA A 121 11.74 -10.67 -2.77
CA ALA A 121 10.62 -10.59 -1.84
C ALA A 121 10.05 -9.16 -1.78
N TRP A 122 10.93 -8.17 -1.61
CA TRP A 122 10.54 -6.76 -1.54
C TRP A 122 9.87 -6.28 -2.82
N THR A 123 10.39 -6.68 -3.99
CA THR A 123 9.80 -6.39 -5.29
C THR A 123 8.44 -7.06 -5.43
N LEU A 124 8.36 -8.37 -5.17
CA LEU A 124 7.11 -9.13 -5.27
C LEU A 124 6.04 -8.62 -4.30
N MET A 125 6.40 -8.04 -3.15
CA MET A 125 5.44 -7.39 -2.25
C MET A 125 4.62 -6.29 -2.94
N LYS A 126 5.17 -5.64 -3.98
CA LYS A 126 4.50 -4.59 -4.78
C LYS A 126 3.65 -5.14 -5.94
N PHE A 127 4.00 -6.30 -6.48
CA PHE A 127 3.35 -6.87 -7.68
C PHE A 127 2.44 -8.06 -7.39
N SER A 128 2.77 -8.87 -6.40
CA SER A 128 2.12 -10.13 -6.09
C SER A 128 1.03 -9.97 -5.04
N THR A 129 -0.06 -10.70 -5.25
CA THR A 129 -1.10 -10.94 -4.23
C THR A 129 -0.78 -12.17 -3.38
N ASP A 130 0.13 -13.04 -3.84
CA ASP A 130 0.60 -14.21 -3.11
C ASP A 130 1.54 -13.76 -1.98
N ARG A 131 0.99 -13.70 -0.76
CA ARG A 131 1.71 -13.28 0.44
C ARG A 131 2.55 -14.40 1.03
N GLU A 132 2.19 -15.66 0.79
CA GLU A 132 2.95 -16.81 1.26
C GLU A 132 4.28 -16.92 0.52
N LEU A 133 4.26 -16.75 -0.81
CA LEU A 133 5.48 -16.70 -1.63
C LEU A 133 6.41 -15.55 -1.21
N VAL A 134 5.85 -14.37 -0.96
CA VAL A 134 6.64 -13.21 -0.50
C VAL A 134 7.25 -13.49 0.88
N ALA A 135 6.48 -14.09 1.78
CA ALA A 135 6.95 -14.45 3.12
C ALA A 135 8.05 -15.53 3.07
N ASP A 136 7.92 -16.55 2.22
CA ASP A 136 8.94 -17.58 2.01
C ASP A 136 10.28 -16.96 1.56
N TYR A 137 10.26 -16.05 0.58
CA TYR A 137 11.49 -15.42 0.13
C TYR A 137 12.17 -14.56 1.21
N PHE A 138 11.41 -13.77 1.96
CA PHE A 138 12.01 -13.05 3.09
C PHE A 138 12.54 -14.01 4.16
N GLN A 139 11.81 -15.10 4.45
CA GLN A 139 12.24 -16.09 5.45
C GLN A 139 13.55 -16.78 5.04
N ARG A 140 13.74 -17.09 3.75
CA ARG A 140 15.00 -17.63 3.25
C ARG A 140 16.14 -16.63 3.41
N ALA A 141 15.91 -15.36 3.06
CA ALA A 141 16.90 -14.31 3.23
C ALA A 141 17.33 -14.14 4.70
N THR A 142 16.38 -14.09 5.62
CA THR A 142 16.66 -13.89 7.06
C THR A 142 17.29 -15.10 7.72
N LYS A 143 17.01 -16.32 7.25
CA LYS A 143 17.72 -17.54 7.71
C LYS A 143 19.20 -17.53 7.30
N MET A 144 19.50 -16.98 6.13
CA MET A 144 20.88 -16.91 5.62
C MET A 144 21.68 -15.78 6.27
N GLN A 145 21.04 -14.64 6.56
CA GLN A 145 21.66 -13.47 7.19
C GLN A 145 20.72 -12.87 8.27
N PRO A 146 20.70 -13.45 9.48
CA PRO A 146 19.82 -13.02 10.57
C PRO A 146 20.16 -11.62 11.12
N GLU A 147 21.36 -11.12 10.87
CA GLU A 147 21.82 -9.78 11.26
C GLU A 147 21.15 -8.65 10.47
N MET A 148 20.56 -8.95 9.31
CA MET A 148 19.84 -7.99 8.47
C MET A 148 18.42 -7.78 9.02
N VAL A 149 18.32 -7.03 10.13
CA VAL A 149 17.08 -6.83 10.89
C VAL A 149 15.93 -6.28 10.03
N GLU A 150 16.21 -5.46 9.02
CA GLU A 150 15.19 -4.84 8.17
C GLU A 150 14.50 -5.84 7.24
N TRP A 151 15.18 -6.95 6.93
CA TRP A 151 14.59 -8.07 6.19
C TRP A 151 13.61 -8.84 7.08
N ASN A 152 13.96 -9.03 8.36
CA ASN A 152 13.06 -9.60 9.35
C ASN A 152 11.85 -8.70 9.60
N THR A 153 12.06 -7.39 9.73
CA THR A 153 10.95 -6.43 9.83
C THR A 153 10.02 -6.51 8.62
N SER A 154 10.57 -6.58 7.40
CA SER A 154 9.78 -6.70 6.17
C SER A 154 9.00 -8.02 6.10
N TYR A 155 9.62 -9.13 6.51
CA TYR A 155 8.97 -10.44 6.67
C TYR A 155 7.75 -10.34 7.59
N VAL A 156 7.96 -9.80 8.81
CA VAL A 156 6.92 -9.70 9.83
C VAL A 156 5.79 -8.77 9.39
N LEU A 157 6.10 -7.61 8.80
CA LEU A 157 5.09 -6.72 8.22
C LEU A 157 4.29 -7.40 7.11
N GLY A 158 4.93 -8.24 6.30
CA GLY A 158 4.27 -9.09 5.30
C GLY A 158 3.22 -10.01 5.93
N LEU A 159 3.59 -10.75 6.98
CA LEU A 159 2.67 -11.64 7.71
C LEU A 159 1.48 -10.87 8.32
N VAL A 160 1.76 -9.74 8.97
CA VAL A 160 0.74 -8.92 9.64
C VAL A 160 -0.23 -8.30 8.64
N SER A 161 0.23 -7.99 7.42
CA SER A 161 -0.60 -7.39 6.37
C SER A 161 -1.80 -8.27 5.97
N ALA A 162 -1.70 -9.59 6.14
CA ALA A 162 -2.81 -10.53 5.89
C ALA A 162 -3.99 -10.32 6.87
N PHE A 163 -3.72 -9.80 8.07
CA PHE A 163 -4.71 -9.58 9.13
C PHE A 163 -5.26 -8.15 9.17
N LYS A 164 -4.93 -7.32 8.17
CA LYS A 164 -5.34 -5.91 8.13
C LYS A 164 -6.85 -5.69 8.19
N HIS A 165 -7.62 -6.65 7.66
CA HIS A 165 -9.08 -6.62 7.63
C HIS A 165 -9.73 -7.61 8.61
N SER A 166 -8.93 -8.29 9.45
CA SER A 166 -9.42 -9.20 10.47
C SER A 166 -9.65 -8.47 11.80
N ASP A 167 -10.76 -8.78 12.45
CA ASP A 167 -11.08 -8.31 13.80
C ASP A 167 -10.26 -9.06 14.86
N ASP A 168 -9.91 -10.33 14.62
CA ASP A 168 -9.22 -11.21 15.56
C ASP A 168 -7.71 -10.92 15.68
N GLY A 169 -7.16 -10.07 14.80
CA GLY A 169 -5.73 -9.75 14.77
C GLY A 169 -4.86 -10.92 14.31
N PRO A 170 -3.51 -10.78 14.36
CA PRO A 170 -2.59 -11.86 14.01
C PRO A 170 -2.58 -12.96 15.08
N ALA A 171 -2.29 -14.19 14.65
CA ALA A 171 -2.05 -15.33 15.54
C ALA A 171 -0.95 -15.03 16.57
N ALA A 172 -0.97 -15.72 17.71
CA ALA A 172 -0.07 -15.45 18.84
C ALA A 172 1.42 -15.53 18.46
N ASP A 173 1.79 -16.47 17.59
CA ASP A 173 3.17 -16.63 17.11
C ASP A 173 3.61 -15.45 16.20
N ILE A 174 2.69 -14.92 15.39
CA ILE A 174 2.94 -13.74 14.54
C ILE A 174 3.04 -12.49 15.41
N PHE A 175 2.16 -12.36 16.41
CA PHE A 175 2.22 -11.25 17.36
C PHE A 175 3.55 -11.24 18.14
N GLU A 176 4.04 -12.41 18.55
CA GLU A 176 5.35 -12.52 19.20
C GLU A 176 6.50 -12.16 18.25
N LYS A 177 6.43 -12.57 16.97
CA LYS A 177 7.40 -12.13 15.95
C LYS A 177 7.42 -10.60 15.78
N MET A 178 6.27 -9.92 15.92
CA MET A 178 6.22 -8.45 15.90
C MET A 178 6.99 -7.84 17.07
N ARG A 179 6.77 -8.36 18.29
CA ARG A 179 7.47 -7.89 19.49
C ARG A 179 8.98 -8.03 19.33
N VAL A 180 9.45 -9.22 18.93
CA VAL A 180 10.88 -9.50 18.72
C VAL A 180 11.46 -8.62 17.62
N ALA A 181 10.78 -8.45 16.48
CA ALA A 181 11.26 -7.60 15.40
C ALA A 181 11.36 -6.12 15.81
N GLN A 182 10.42 -5.63 16.63
CA GLN A 182 10.48 -4.26 17.15
C GLN A 182 11.66 -4.06 18.12
N GLU A 183 11.99 -5.06 18.93
CA GLU A 183 13.17 -5.00 19.81
C GLU A 183 14.49 -5.00 19.03
N GLN A 184 14.51 -5.70 17.89
CA GLN A 184 15.67 -5.78 17.00
C GLN A 184 15.81 -4.55 16.08
N ASP A 185 14.70 -3.91 15.72
CA ASP A 185 14.63 -2.77 14.80
C ASP A 185 13.83 -1.60 15.42
N PRO A 186 14.33 -0.98 16.50
CA PRO A 186 13.59 0.02 17.29
C PRO A 186 13.32 1.34 16.56
N GLU A 187 14.09 1.63 15.51
CA GLU A 187 13.94 2.83 14.68
C GLU A 187 12.91 2.64 13.54
N ASN A 188 12.34 1.44 13.41
CA ASN A 188 11.26 1.18 12.48
C ASN A 188 9.91 1.62 13.05
N PHE A 189 9.64 2.91 12.96
CA PHE A 189 8.40 3.49 13.50
C PHE A 189 7.14 2.98 12.79
N TYR A 190 7.24 2.49 11.55
CA TYR A 190 6.14 1.83 10.87
C TYR A 190 5.74 0.52 11.55
N LEU A 191 6.72 -0.33 11.87
CA LEU A 191 6.49 -1.57 12.63
C LEU A 191 5.97 -1.26 14.03
N ALA A 192 6.57 -0.30 14.72
CA ALA A 192 6.11 0.12 16.05
C ALA A 192 4.64 0.58 16.02
N ALA A 193 4.24 1.39 15.05
CA ALA A 193 2.85 1.83 14.92
C ALA A 193 1.89 0.67 14.59
N CYS A 194 2.31 -0.28 13.76
CA CYS A 194 1.52 -1.49 13.49
C CYS A 194 1.39 -2.37 14.74
N TYR A 195 2.43 -2.48 15.57
CA TYR A 195 2.39 -3.22 16.81
C TYR A 195 1.45 -2.57 17.84
N LEU A 196 1.52 -1.24 18.01
CA LEU A 196 0.56 -0.49 18.82
C LEU A 196 -0.89 -0.68 18.34
N GLU A 197 -1.11 -0.73 17.02
CA GLU A 197 -2.43 -1.01 16.45
C GLU A 197 -2.97 -2.39 16.89
N GLN A 198 -2.11 -3.41 16.94
CA GLN A 198 -2.50 -4.76 17.39
C GLN A 198 -2.68 -4.85 18.91
N ARG A 199 -1.83 -4.19 19.71
CA ARG A 199 -2.01 -4.08 21.16
C ARG A 199 -3.32 -3.40 21.53
N GLY A 200 -3.66 -2.32 20.82
CA GLY A 200 -4.95 -1.65 20.96
C GLY A 200 -6.15 -2.57 20.65
N LYS A 201 -6.05 -3.47 19.66
CA LYS A 201 -7.11 -4.47 19.40
C LYS A 201 -7.30 -5.44 20.57
N LYS A 202 -6.21 -5.76 21.27
CA LYS A 202 -6.21 -6.54 22.52
C LYS A 202 -6.64 -5.74 23.75
N ARG A 203 -7.12 -4.50 23.56
CA ARG A 203 -7.61 -3.58 24.60
C ARG A 203 -6.54 -3.11 25.59
N GLU A 204 -5.28 -3.13 25.18
CA GLU A 204 -4.20 -2.47 25.93
C GLU A 204 -4.31 -0.94 25.75
N ASP A 205 -3.96 -0.18 26.79
CA ASP A 205 -3.87 1.28 26.68
C ASP A 205 -2.54 1.66 26.03
N VAL A 206 -2.62 2.16 24.81
CA VAL A 206 -1.48 2.50 23.95
C VAL A 206 -1.35 4.01 23.71
N LYS A 207 -2.13 4.84 24.43
CA LYS A 207 -2.26 6.27 24.10
C LYS A 207 -0.96 7.05 24.25
N ASP A 208 -0.28 6.88 25.36
CA ASP A 208 0.94 7.66 25.65
C ASP A 208 2.08 7.21 24.74
N GLU A 209 2.23 5.90 24.54
CA GLU A 209 3.19 5.30 23.60
C GLU A 209 2.93 5.77 22.16
N ALA A 210 1.66 5.91 21.75
CA ALA A 210 1.29 6.42 20.44
C ALA A 210 1.68 7.90 20.28
N ARG A 211 1.52 8.71 21.33
CA ARG A 211 1.94 10.13 21.33
C ARG A 211 3.45 10.27 21.24
N GLU A 212 4.19 9.47 22.01
CA GLU A 212 5.65 9.42 21.93
C GLU A 212 6.13 8.99 20.54
N LEU A 213 5.49 7.97 19.95
CA LEU A 213 5.85 7.50 18.61
C LEU A 213 5.53 8.55 17.54
N ALA A 214 4.42 9.27 17.65
CA ALA A 214 4.07 10.34 16.71
C ALA A 214 5.14 11.43 16.66
N VAL A 215 5.71 11.82 17.81
CA VAL A 215 6.83 12.78 17.87
C VAL A 215 8.04 12.25 17.11
N LYS A 216 8.38 10.95 17.25
CA LYS A 216 9.49 10.34 16.50
C LYS A 216 9.23 10.30 15.00
N VAL A 217 8.02 9.91 14.60
CA VAL A 217 7.60 9.83 13.19
C VAL A 217 7.69 11.20 12.51
N LEU A 218 7.27 12.28 13.18
CA LEU A 218 7.29 13.64 12.62
C LEU A 218 8.66 14.32 12.65
N ARG A 219 9.58 13.91 13.53
CA ARG A 219 10.97 14.37 13.50
C ARG A 219 11.75 13.81 12.31
N ASN A 220 11.30 12.68 11.78
CA ASN A 220 11.90 12.06 10.62
C ASN A 220 11.24 12.56 9.36
N PRO A 221 11.98 12.61 8.25
CA PRO A 221 11.41 13.06 6.99
C PRO A 221 10.18 12.25 6.60
N VAL A 222 9.14 12.97 6.17
CA VAL A 222 7.81 12.35 6.08
C VAL A 222 7.66 11.56 4.79
N SER A 223 7.34 10.28 4.94
CA SER A 223 7.14 9.39 3.80
C SER A 223 6.12 8.28 4.09
N SER A 224 5.84 7.45 3.10
CA SER A 224 5.02 6.26 3.27
C SER A 224 5.69 5.16 4.09
N TYR A 225 7.00 5.21 4.26
CA TYR A 225 7.79 4.25 5.03
C TYR A 225 8.07 4.69 6.47
N ASN A 226 8.01 5.99 6.78
CA ASN A 226 8.31 6.49 8.12
C ASN A 226 7.25 6.14 9.19
N GLY A 227 6.07 5.64 8.79
CA GLY A 227 5.00 5.26 9.71
C GLY A 227 3.85 6.25 9.88
N ILE A 228 3.86 7.44 9.25
CA ILE A 228 2.83 8.49 9.46
C ILE A 228 1.39 8.00 9.27
N LYS A 229 1.13 7.24 8.19
CA LYS A 229 -0.19 6.68 7.96
C LYS A 229 -0.56 5.59 8.97
N ALA A 230 0.41 4.86 9.50
CA ALA A 230 0.17 3.83 10.51
C ALA A 230 -0.18 4.48 11.86
N ILE A 231 0.59 5.48 12.29
CA ILE A 231 0.32 6.17 13.56
C ILE A 231 -1.01 6.94 13.53
N LEU A 232 -1.39 7.54 12.40
CA LEU A 232 -2.70 8.18 12.25
C LEU A 232 -3.88 7.19 12.40
N ARG A 233 -3.70 5.91 12.02
CA ARG A 233 -4.71 4.87 12.26
C ARG A 233 -4.81 4.51 13.75
N VAL A 234 -3.68 4.43 14.45
CA VAL A 234 -3.64 4.21 15.90
C VAL A 234 -4.37 5.35 16.61
N TYR A 235 -4.09 6.60 16.24
CA TYR A 235 -4.77 7.76 16.79
C TYR A 235 -6.29 7.70 16.58
N ARG A 236 -6.73 7.45 15.35
CA ARG A 236 -8.17 7.32 15.03
C ARG A 236 -8.87 6.28 15.89
N ASN A 237 -8.24 5.12 16.09
CA ASN A 237 -8.89 3.97 16.74
C ASN A 237 -8.78 4.00 18.27
N TYR A 238 -7.69 4.52 18.83
CA TYR A 238 -7.34 4.32 20.25
C TYR A 238 -6.98 5.60 21.01
N VAL A 239 -6.77 6.73 20.33
CA VAL A 239 -6.44 8.02 20.98
C VAL A 239 -7.60 9.01 20.79
N SER A 240 -7.65 9.66 19.63
CA SER A 240 -8.68 10.60 19.22
C SER A 240 -8.55 10.89 17.73
N LEU A 241 -9.67 10.89 17.00
CA LEU A 241 -9.68 11.31 15.60
C LEU A 241 -9.35 12.79 15.43
N ASP A 242 -9.73 13.64 16.39
CA ASP A 242 -9.42 15.07 16.33
C ASP A 242 -7.92 15.31 16.53
N GLU A 243 -7.28 14.55 17.43
CA GLU A 243 -5.82 14.56 17.55
C GLU A 243 -5.15 14.03 16.28
N ALA A 244 -5.72 12.99 15.62
CA ALA A 244 -5.19 12.51 14.34
C ALA A 244 -5.23 13.59 13.24
N ILE A 245 -6.32 14.37 13.18
CA ILE A 245 -6.45 15.48 12.23
C ILE A 245 -5.44 16.57 12.54
N ALA A 246 -5.37 17.00 13.80
CA ALA A 246 -4.42 18.02 14.25
C ALA A 246 -2.97 17.62 13.90
N LEU A 247 -2.57 16.38 14.22
CA LEU A 247 -1.26 15.84 13.91
C LEU A 247 -0.97 15.87 12.39
N SER A 248 -1.95 15.49 11.56
CA SER A 248 -1.78 15.48 10.10
C SER A 248 -1.76 16.87 9.47
N GLU A 249 -2.49 17.84 10.04
CA GLU A 249 -2.51 19.23 9.56
C GLU A 249 -1.24 19.97 9.99
N GLU A 250 -0.76 19.80 11.24
CA GLU A 250 0.51 20.35 11.72
C GLU A 250 1.70 19.86 10.88
N ALA A 251 1.75 18.55 10.61
CA ALA A 251 2.78 17.99 9.73
C ALA A 251 2.73 18.58 8.31
N LEU A 252 1.54 18.84 7.78
CA LEU A 252 1.34 19.43 6.47
C LEU A 252 1.68 20.93 6.44
N GLU A 253 1.50 21.65 7.54
CA GLU A 253 1.94 23.04 7.68
C GLU A 253 3.47 23.16 7.66
N LEU A 254 4.16 22.21 8.28
CA LEU A 254 5.63 22.15 8.27
C LEU A 254 6.19 21.72 6.90
N HIS A 255 5.48 20.84 6.20
CA HIS A 255 5.91 20.27 4.92
C HIS A 255 4.81 20.37 3.85
N PRO A 256 4.49 21.59 3.38
CA PRO A 256 3.35 21.84 2.51
C PRO A 256 3.47 21.23 1.10
N ASP A 257 4.68 20.89 0.67
CA ASP A 257 4.93 20.29 -0.65
C ASP A 257 4.83 18.75 -0.62
N GLU A 258 4.80 18.15 0.58
CA GLU A 258 4.80 16.69 0.74
C GLU A 258 3.45 16.08 0.35
N ARG A 259 3.41 15.54 -0.87
CA ARG A 259 2.18 14.96 -1.45
C ARG A 259 1.64 13.77 -0.66
N TYR A 260 2.50 13.03 0.05
CA TYR A 260 2.04 11.91 0.88
C TYR A 260 1.37 12.39 2.17
N LEU A 261 1.82 13.50 2.75
CA LEU A 261 1.15 14.16 3.86
C LEU A 261 -0.22 14.69 3.47
N LYS A 262 -0.33 15.33 2.30
CA LYS A 262 -1.65 15.75 1.74
C LYS A 262 -2.61 14.57 1.64
N ARG A 263 -2.11 13.41 1.18
CA ARG A 263 -2.88 12.16 1.11
C ARG A 263 -3.31 11.65 2.49
N CYS A 264 -2.46 11.80 3.52
CA CYS A 264 -2.76 11.41 4.90
C CYS A 264 -3.77 12.35 5.57
N ALA A 265 -3.58 13.66 5.48
CA ALA A 265 -4.53 14.65 6.00
C ALA A 265 -5.90 14.54 5.33
N ALA A 266 -5.94 14.34 4.00
CA ALA A 266 -7.18 14.05 3.28
C ALA A 266 -7.90 12.82 3.85
N LEU A 267 -7.15 11.76 4.16
CA LEU A 267 -7.70 10.54 4.73
C LEU A 267 -8.29 10.77 6.14
N CYS A 268 -7.62 11.55 6.99
CA CYS A 268 -8.13 11.91 8.32
C CYS A 268 -9.45 12.69 8.24
N LEU A 269 -9.51 13.69 7.35
CA LEU A 269 -10.73 14.48 7.12
C LEU A 269 -11.87 13.61 6.57
N LYS A 270 -11.56 12.69 5.63
CA LYS A 270 -12.53 11.71 5.14
C LYS A 270 -13.10 10.88 6.29
N TRP A 271 -12.25 10.38 7.20
CA TRP A 271 -12.73 9.61 8.34
C TRP A 271 -13.75 10.39 9.16
N LYS A 272 -13.43 11.64 9.51
CA LYS A 272 -14.33 12.51 10.29
C LYS A 272 -15.66 12.77 9.58
N ILE A 273 -15.63 12.99 8.27
CA ILE A 273 -16.85 13.33 7.51
C ILE A 273 -17.72 12.10 7.24
N VAL A 274 -17.12 10.97 6.87
CA VAL A 274 -17.84 9.81 6.35
C VAL A 274 -18.25 8.83 7.44
N PHE A 275 -17.39 8.58 8.43
CA PHE A 275 -17.60 7.49 9.40
C PHE A 275 -18.09 7.96 10.77
N PHE A 276 -17.89 9.24 11.12
CA PHE A 276 -18.30 9.75 12.42
C PHE A 276 -19.55 10.62 12.27
N TRP A 277 -20.57 10.29 13.06
CA TRP A 277 -21.81 11.06 13.14
C TRP A 277 -21.59 12.25 14.07
N ASP A 278 -21.21 13.37 13.50
CA ASP A 278 -21.31 14.67 14.16
C ASP A 278 -22.49 15.41 13.54
N SER A 279 -23.47 15.78 14.37
CA SER A 279 -24.65 16.53 13.93
C SER A 279 -24.30 17.94 13.46
N HIS A 280 -23.10 18.44 13.78
CA HIS A 280 -22.64 19.80 13.47
C HIS A 280 -21.29 19.79 12.73
N LYS A 281 -21.22 19.06 11.61
CA LYS A 281 -20.05 19.13 10.71
C LYS A 281 -19.87 20.56 10.22
N LYS A 282 -18.78 21.20 10.65
CA LYS A 282 -18.41 22.54 10.18
C LYS A 282 -18.20 22.49 8.66
N GLN A 283 -18.88 23.38 7.94
CA GLN A 283 -18.73 23.50 6.49
C GLN A 283 -17.27 23.72 6.08
N SER A 284 -16.50 24.45 6.91
CA SER A 284 -15.06 24.65 6.70
C SER A 284 -14.26 23.35 6.65
N THR A 285 -14.62 22.34 7.45
CA THR A 285 -13.98 21.01 7.44
C THR A 285 -14.28 20.28 6.14
N ILE A 286 -15.52 20.35 5.67
CA ILE A 286 -15.94 19.76 4.39
C ILE A 286 -15.19 20.43 3.24
N ASP A 287 -15.14 21.76 3.23
CA ASP A 287 -14.46 22.52 2.18
C ASP A 287 -12.96 22.23 2.16
N ARG A 288 -12.31 22.12 3.33
CA ARG A 288 -10.91 21.69 3.47
C ARG A 288 -10.72 20.29 2.90
N ALA A 289 -11.59 19.35 3.25
CA ALA A 289 -11.53 17.99 2.74
C ALA A 289 -11.68 17.93 1.22
N VAL A 290 -12.65 18.66 0.65
CA VAL A 290 -12.88 18.73 -0.80
C VAL A 290 -11.66 19.30 -1.52
N ARG A 291 -11.09 20.42 -1.04
CA ARG A 291 -9.89 21.02 -1.64
C ARG A 291 -8.72 20.04 -1.63
N LEU A 292 -8.43 19.46 -0.47
CA LEU A 292 -7.29 18.56 -0.32
C LEU A 292 -7.44 17.27 -1.13
N HIS A 293 -8.65 16.70 -1.21
CA HIS A 293 -8.89 15.54 -2.08
C HIS A 293 -8.70 15.85 -3.56
N LYS A 294 -9.14 17.03 -4.03
CA LYS A 294 -8.90 17.46 -5.42
C LYS A 294 -7.41 17.58 -5.71
N GLU A 295 -6.65 18.20 -4.79
CA GLU A 295 -5.20 18.33 -4.91
C GLU A 295 -4.51 16.95 -4.95
N VAL A 296 -4.90 16.04 -4.05
CA VAL A 296 -4.40 14.66 -4.08
C VAL A 296 -4.80 13.94 -5.37
N ILE A 297 -5.99 14.16 -5.93
CA ILE A 297 -6.36 13.56 -7.22
C ILE A 297 -5.42 14.06 -8.33
N SER A 298 -5.06 15.35 -8.33
CA SER A 298 -4.10 15.90 -9.31
C SER A 298 -2.67 15.38 -9.14
N LEU A 299 -2.23 15.15 -7.90
CA LEU A 299 -0.88 14.67 -7.60
C LEU A 299 -0.68 13.18 -7.90
N TYR A 300 -1.77 12.41 -8.07
CA TYR A 300 -1.75 10.96 -8.30
C TYR A 300 -2.61 10.58 -9.52
N PRO A 301 -2.25 11.01 -10.74
CA PRO A 301 -3.09 10.86 -11.93
C PRO A 301 -3.43 9.39 -12.22
N HIS A 302 -2.52 8.45 -11.93
CA HIS A 302 -2.69 7.03 -12.20
C HIS A 302 -3.24 6.22 -11.02
N SER A 303 -3.26 6.80 -9.81
CA SER A 303 -3.63 6.11 -8.55
C SER A 303 -4.77 6.79 -7.79
N SER A 304 -5.58 7.60 -8.47
CA SER A 304 -6.58 8.47 -7.84
C SER A 304 -8.00 7.88 -7.71
N LEU A 305 -8.30 6.68 -8.25
CA LEU A 305 -9.67 6.13 -8.25
C LEU A 305 -10.31 6.15 -6.84
N VAL A 306 -9.62 5.59 -5.85
CA VAL A 306 -10.10 5.57 -4.45
C VAL A 306 -10.30 6.98 -3.91
N LYS A 307 -9.50 7.96 -4.34
CA LYS A 307 -9.62 9.36 -3.93
C LYS A 307 -10.78 10.09 -4.60
N LYS A 308 -11.12 9.73 -5.84
CA LYS A 308 -12.34 10.18 -6.51
C LYS A 308 -13.59 9.63 -5.81
N ILE A 309 -13.57 8.35 -5.42
CA ILE A 309 -14.64 7.72 -4.61
C ILE A 309 -14.74 8.38 -3.22
N ASP A 310 -13.61 8.61 -2.55
CA ASP A 310 -13.56 9.31 -1.26
C ASP A 310 -14.21 10.71 -1.39
N LEU A 311 -13.91 11.44 -2.46
CA LEU A 311 -14.48 12.76 -2.73
C LEU A 311 -15.99 12.72 -3.00
N ALA A 312 -16.49 11.71 -3.74
CA ALA A 312 -17.93 11.50 -3.93
C ALA A 312 -18.65 11.26 -2.59
N ASN A 313 -18.07 10.41 -1.73
CA ASN A 313 -18.59 10.16 -0.39
C ASN A 313 -18.56 11.39 0.52
N ILE A 314 -17.54 12.25 0.40
CA ILE A 314 -17.50 13.52 1.12
C ILE A 314 -18.62 14.45 0.65
N HIS A 315 -18.87 14.53 -0.66
CA HIS A 315 -19.97 15.33 -1.20
C HIS A 315 -21.33 14.83 -0.74
N ALA A 316 -21.54 13.51 -0.66
CA ALA A 316 -22.78 12.92 -0.13
C ALA A 316 -23.10 13.39 1.31
N LYS A 317 -22.07 13.68 2.10
CA LYS A 317 -22.19 14.14 3.50
C LYS A 317 -22.19 15.67 3.64
N SER A 318 -22.19 16.41 2.54
CA SER A 318 -22.19 17.88 2.53
C SER A 318 -23.57 18.46 2.28
N ASN A 319 -23.83 19.67 2.79
CA ASN A 319 -25.10 20.36 2.59
C ASN A 319 -25.39 20.52 1.09
N ASN A 320 -26.51 19.96 0.63
CA ASN A 320 -26.91 19.95 -0.79
C ASN A 320 -25.89 19.29 -1.75
N GLY A 321 -24.97 18.45 -1.25
CA GLY A 321 -23.95 17.80 -2.08
C GLY A 321 -24.35 16.44 -2.65
N MET A 322 -25.58 16.01 -2.38
CA MET A 322 -26.11 14.69 -2.74
C MET A 322 -26.17 14.50 -4.26
N ASP A 323 -26.68 15.49 -5.01
CA ASP A 323 -26.72 15.43 -6.50
C ASP A 323 -25.32 15.43 -7.11
N LYS A 324 -24.38 16.14 -6.48
CA LYS A 324 -22.99 16.12 -6.91
C LYS A 324 -22.33 14.76 -6.70
N ALA A 325 -22.63 14.08 -5.59
CA ALA A 325 -22.16 12.73 -5.34
C ALA A 325 -22.70 11.74 -6.39
N ASP A 326 -23.99 11.86 -6.76
CA ASP A 326 -24.59 11.07 -7.84
C ASP A 326 -23.87 11.26 -9.17
N LEU A 327 -23.67 12.52 -9.59
CA LEU A 327 -22.96 12.83 -10.83
C LEU A 327 -21.55 12.22 -10.83
N MET A 328 -20.83 12.36 -9.72
CA MET A 328 -19.49 11.78 -9.59
C MET A 328 -19.51 10.25 -9.68
N TYR A 329 -20.49 9.58 -9.07
CA TYR A 329 -20.61 8.13 -9.19
C TYR A 329 -21.00 7.70 -10.60
N GLN A 330 -21.88 8.43 -11.28
CA GLN A 330 -22.23 8.18 -12.69
C GLN A 330 -20.99 8.29 -13.59
N ASP A 331 -20.19 9.35 -13.42
CA ASP A 331 -18.93 9.54 -14.15
C ASP A 331 -17.94 8.41 -13.87
N LEU A 332 -17.86 7.92 -12.62
CA LEU A 332 -16.98 6.82 -12.26
C LEU A 332 -17.43 5.47 -12.86
N LEU A 333 -18.74 5.23 -12.94
CA LEU A 333 -19.32 3.97 -13.42
C LEU A 333 -19.15 3.73 -14.92
N ILE A 334 -18.94 4.80 -15.70
CA ILE A 334 -18.68 4.71 -17.14
C ILE A 334 -17.19 4.55 -17.48
N LEU A 335 -16.29 4.66 -16.50
CA LEU A 335 -14.85 4.48 -16.73
C LEU A 335 -14.54 3.02 -17.08
N ASP A 336 -13.65 2.84 -18.06
CA ASP A 336 -13.08 1.52 -18.31
C ASP A 336 -11.99 1.23 -17.28
N LEU A 337 -12.40 0.49 -16.25
CA LEU A 337 -11.55 0.11 -15.11
C LEU A 337 -11.15 -1.36 -15.18
N GLU A 338 -9.97 -1.67 -14.63
CA GLU A 338 -9.52 -3.04 -14.42
C GLU A 338 -10.51 -3.80 -13.52
N PRO A 339 -10.63 -5.13 -13.65
CA PRO A 339 -11.60 -5.92 -12.86
C PRO A 339 -11.52 -5.67 -11.34
N ALA A 340 -10.30 -5.61 -10.77
CA ALA A 340 -10.10 -5.31 -9.35
C ALA A 340 -10.59 -3.90 -8.94
N GLU A 341 -10.48 -2.92 -9.83
CA GLU A 341 -10.95 -1.55 -9.61
C GLU A 341 -12.46 -1.44 -9.75
N LYS A 342 -13.07 -2.17 -10.70
CA LYS A 342 -14.54 -2.32 -10.81
C LYS A 342 -15.13 -2.88 -9.52
N GLN A 343 -14.51 -3.90 -8.93
CA GLN A 343 -14.94 -4.43 -7.63
C GLN A 343 -14.93 -3.37 -6.52
N VAL A 344 -13.86 -2.56 -6.44
CA VAL A 344 -13.78 -1.46 -5.45
C VAL A 344 -14.90 -0.46 -5.67
N LEU A 345 -15.10 0.00 -6.92
CA LEU A 345 -16.12 0.98 -7.26
C LEU A 345 -17.52 0.45 -6.95
N TYR A 346 -17.87 -0.75 -7.40
CA TYR A 346 -19.19 -1.33 -7.18
C TYR A 346 -19.48 -1.56 -5.70
N ASN A 347 -18.51 -2.05 -4.91
CA ASN A 347 -18.68 -2.21 -3.47
C ASN A 347 -18.91 -0.86 -2.76
N GLN A 348 -18.16 0.18 -3.13
CA GLN A 348 -18.30 1.52 -2.52
C GLN A 348 -19.60 2.20 -2.95
N TYR A 349 -19.98 2.09 -4.22
CA TYR A 349 -21.23 2.62 -4.73
C TYR A 349 -22.44 1.92 -4.11
N ALA A 350 -22.37 0.60 -3.92
CA ALA A 350 -23.42 -0.14 -3.20
C ALA A 350 -23.61 0.37 -1.77
N LYS A 351 -22.52 0.68 -1.06
CA LYS A 351 -22.56 1.29 0.28
C LYS A 351 -23.18 2.69 0.26
N TYR A 352 -22.79 3.52 -0.70
CA TYR A 352 -23.39 4.84 -0.92
C TYR A 352 -24.91 4.74 -1.16
N LEU A 353 -25.34 3.86 -2.07
CA LEU A 353 -26.76 3.64 -2.36
C LEU A 353 -27.55 3.26 -1.11
N LYS A 354 -27.00 2.37 -0.28
CA LYS A 354 -27.65 1.93 0.95
C LYS A 354 -27.71 3.02 2.03
N PHE A 355 -26.58 3.65 2.33
CA PHE A 355 -26.45 4.50 3.52
C PHE A 355 -26.77 5.97 3.27
N ASP A 356 -26.65 6.45 2.03
CA ASP A 356 -26.85 7.85 1.66
C ASP A 356 -28.14 8.04 0.85
N ARG A 357 -28.48 7.09 -0.04
CA ARG A 357 -29.69 7.14 -0.86
C ARG A 357 -30.87 6.31 -0.33
N ASN A 358 -30.64 5.47 0.68
CA ASN A 358 -31.62 4.48 1.17
C ASN A 358 -32.16 3.54 0.07
N ASP A 359 -31.41 3.33 -1.01
CA ASP A 359 -31.76 2.41 -2.10
C ASP A 359 -31.13 1.03 -1.86
N CYS A 360 -31.80 0.25 -1.01
CA CYS A 360 -31.36 -1.09 -0.65
C CYS A 360 -31.33 -2.07 -1.83
N ASN A 361 -32.28 -1.97 -2.76
CA ASN A 361 -32.36 -2.91 -3.89
C ASN A 361 -31.21 -2.68 -4.87
N GLN A 362 -30.93 -1.42 -5.21
CA GLN A 362 -29.82 -1.13 -6.11
C GLN A 362 -28.47 -1.35 -5.42
N SER A 363 -28.39 -1.15 -4.10
CA SER A 363 -27.23 -1.59 -3.30
C SER A 363 -26.94 -3.10 -3.48
N VAL A 364 -27.95 -3.96 -3.34
CA VAL A 364 -27.81 -5.43 -3.52
C VAL A 364 -27.25 -5.76 -4.91
N ARG A 365 -27.82 -5.16 -5.96
CA ARG A 365 -27.39 -5.38 -7.35
C ARG A 365 -25.93 -5.00 -7.58
N TYR A 366 -25.46 -3.89 -6.99
CA TYR A 366 -24.05 -3.52 -7.11
C TYR A 366 -23.11 -4.42 -6.27
N HIS A 367 -23.57 -4.95 -5.14
CA HIS A 367 -22.83 -5.99 -4.43
C HIS A 367 -22.71 -7.27 -5.27
N MET A 368 -23.77 -7.70 -5.97
CA MET A 368 -23.69 -8.82 -6.93
C MET A 368 -22.71 -8.52 -8.06
N LYS A 369 -22.74 -7.32 -8.65
CA LYS A 369 -21.77 -6.89 -9.69
C LYS A 369 -20.33 -6.90 -9.18
N ALA A 370 -20.08 -6.59 -7.91
CA ALA A 370 -18.75 -6.71 -7.32
C ALA A 370 -18.35 -8.18 -7.10
N ALA A 371 -19.28 -9.01 -6.62
CA ALA A 371 -19.03 -10.42 -6.31
C ALA A 371 -18.76 -11.28 -7.56
N VAL A 372 -19.47 -11.02 -8.66
CA VAL A 372 -19.37 -11.81 -9.91
C VAL A 372 -18.01 -11.67 -10.62
N ILE A 373 -17.26 -10.61 -10.34
CA ILE A 373 -15.92 -10.44 -10.90
C ILE A 373 -14.98 -11.45 -10.21
N PRO A 374 -14.33 -12.37 -10.94
CA PRO A 374 -13.52 -13.45 -10.36
C PRO A 374 -12.10 -12.97 -10.02
N VAL A 375 -12.01 -11.89 -9.24
CA VAL A 375 -10.75 -11.41 -8.67
C VAL A 375 -10.83 -11.57 -7.17
N GLN A 376 -9.93 -12.37 -6.60
CA GLN A 376 -9.85 -12.54 -5.16
C GLN A 376 -9.42 -11.23 -4.49
N SER A 377 -10.35 -10.59 -3.79
CA SER A 377 -10.13 -9.31 -3.13
C SER A 377 -11.02 -9.15 -1.90
N PHE A 378 -10.60 -8.28 -0.97
CA PHE A 378 -11.43 -7.90 0.18
C PHE A 378 -12.81 -7.37 -0.24
N TYR A 379 -12.90 -6.62 -1.34
CA TYR A 379 -14.16 -6.04 -1.80
C TYR A 379 -15.13 -7.08 -2.37
N ARG A 380 -14.60 -8.15 -2.96
CA ARG A 380 -15.37 -9.32 -3.39
C ARG A 380 -15.94 -10.05 -2.18
N ALA A 381 -15.06 -10.49 -1.27
CA ALA A 381 -15.45 -11.19 -0.04
C ALA A 381 -16.45 -10.36 0.78
N ASN A 382 -16.18 -9.07 0.98
CA ASN A 382 -17.09 -8.17 1.70
C ASN A 382 -18.48 -8.06 1.05
N SER A 383 -18.58 -8.16 -0.27
CA SER A 383 -19.87 -8.14 -0.96
C SER A 383 -20.60 -9.47 -0.81
N ILE A 384 -19.89 -10.60 -0.91
CA ILE A 384 -20.44 -11.95 -0.70
C ILE A 384 -20.94 -12.09 0.75
N ASP A 385 -20.12 -11.78 1.75
CA ASP A 385 -20.48 -11.85 3.17
C ASP A 385 -21.73 -11.02 3.48
N LEU A 386 -21.85 -9.84 2.85
CA LEU A 386 -23.02 -8.99 3.01
C LEU A 386 -24.26 -9.66 2.41
N LEU A 387 -24.17 -10.16 1.19
CA LEU A 387 -25.26 -10.85 0.48
C LEU A 387 -25.75 -12.06 1.28
N GLU A 388 -24.82 -12.90 1.77
CA GLU A 388 -25.13 -14.03 2.65
C GLU A 388 -25.87 -13.60 3.92
N LYS A 389 -25.45 -12.51 4.56
CA LYS A 389 -26.09 -12.00 5.80
C LYS A 389 -27.50 -11.48 5.57
N ILE A 390 -27.83 -11.01 4.37
CA ILE A 390 -29.12 -10.37 4.07
C ILE A 390 -30.09 -11.25 3.28
N LYS A 391 -29.66 -12.39 2.71
CA LYS A 391 -30.53 -13.25 1.87
C LYS A 391 -31.80 -13.73 2.60
N ASN A 392 -31.67 -14.10 3.87
CA ASN A 392 -32.76 -14.62 4.70
C ASN A 392 -33.47 -13.54 5.54
N LYS A 393 -33.21 -12.25 5.31
CA LYS A 393 -33.83 -11.17 6.09
C LYS A 393 -35.21 -10.85 5.52
N HIS A 394 -36.24 -10.94 6.37
CA HIS A 394 -37.65 -10.70 6.00
C HIS A 394 -37.93 -9.36 5.32
N TRP A 395 -37.13 -8.33 5.60
CA TRP A 395 -37.28 -7.00 4.99
C TRP A 395 -36.63 -6.88 3.61
N ASN A 396 -35.81 -7.87 3.20
CA ASN A 396 -35.11 -7.85 1.93
C ASN A 396 -35.98 -8.47 0.84
N ARG A 397 -36.39 -7.64 -0.14
CA ARG A 397 -37.24 -8.07 -1.25
C ARG A 397 -36.49 -8.86 -2.32
N MET A 398 -35.16 -8.88 -2.27
CA MET A 398 -34.29 -9.58 -3.24
C MET A 398 -33.72 -10.89 -2.66
N GLY A 399 -34.34 -11.48 -1.64
CA GLY A 399 -33.84 -12.69 -0.97
C GLY A 399 -33.60 -13.86 -1.93
N SER A 400 -34.62 -14.20 -2.74
CA SER A 400 -34.53 -15.29 -3.73
C SER A 400 -33.49 -15.01 -4.82
N ASP A 401 -33.43 -13.77 -5.34
CA ASP A 401 -32.42 -13.37 -6.33
C ASP A 401 -30.99 -13.52 -5.78
N ILE A 402 -30.79 -13.25 -4.48
CA ILE A 402 -29.49 -13.41 -3.83
C ILE A 402 -29.14 -14.89 -3.68
N GLU A 403 -30.09 -15.72 -3.29
CA GLU A 403 -29.87 -17.16 -3.13
C GLU A 403 -29.46 -17.79 -4.47
N GLU A 404 -30.23 -17.55 -5.53
CA GLU A 404 -29.90 -18.02 -6.88
C GLU A 404 -28.55 -17.48 -7.36
N PHE A 405 -28.24 -16.22 -7.10
CA PHE A 405 -26.95 -15.64 -7.47
C PHE A 405 -25.78 -16.33 -6.76
N LEU A 406 -25.89 -16.56 -5.46
CA LEU A 406 -24.82 -17.16 -4.66
C LEU A 406 -24.59 -18.63 -5.03
N GLU A 407 -25.65 -19.39 -5.34
CA GLU A 407 -25.55 -20.78 -5.82
C GLU A 407 -24.81 -20.90 -7.15
N ASN A 408 -24.95 -19.89 -8.01
CA ASN A 408 -24.32 -19.86 -9.34
C ASN A 408 -22.97 -19.10 -9.36
N LEU A 409 -22.51 -18.59 -8.22
CA LEU A 409 -21.31 -17.77 -8.15
C LEU A 409 -20.07 -18.65 -8.32
N GLN A 410 -19.30 -18.41 -9.40
CA GLN A 410 -18.06 -19.14 -9.64
C GLN A 410 -17.00 -18.84 -8.58
N GLU A 411 -16.23 -19.87 -8.23
CA GLU A 411 -15.00 -19.70 -7.46
C GLU A 411 -13.94 -18.94 -8.30
N PRO A 412 -13.15 -18.05 -7.67
CA PRO A 412 -12.23 -17.15 -8.35
C PRO A 412 -10.99 -17.83 -8.93
#